data_AF-A0A2V5L6V2-F1
#
_entry.id   AF-A0A2V5L6V2-F1
#
_cell.length_a   1.000
_cell.length_b   1.000
_cell.length_c   1.000
_cell.angle_alpha   90.00
_cell.angle_beta   90.00
_cell.angle_gamma   90.00
#
_symmetry.space_group_name_H-M   'P 1'
#
loop_
_entity.id
_entity.type
_entity.pdbx_description
1 polymer ?
#
loop_
_entity_poly.entity_id
_entity_poly.type
_entity_poly.pdbx_seq_one_letter_code
_entity_poly.pdbx_strand_id
1 'polypeptide(L)' 'MKKKLKVLVLFDGTSPTKLDQDFTKELKTKDWKTEADVMAALGKLGHTAEHLAIYDDVDLVRQKLET' A
#
# COMPACT_ATOMS: atom_id res chain seq x y z
N MET A 1 -21.14 -15.55 2.23
CA MET A 1 -20.14 -15.00 3.19
C MET A 1 -19.22 -14.04 2.42
N LYS A 2 -19.01 -12.81 2.89
CA LYS A 2 -17.98 -11.93 2.28
C LYS A 2 -16.61 -12.48 2.66
N LYS A 3 -15.78 -12.86 1.68
CA LYS A 3 -14.42 -13.36 1.93
C LYS A 3 -13.57 -12.22 2.51
N LYS A 4 -12.86 -12.47 3.59
CA LYS A 4 -11.85 -11.54 4.10
C LYS A 4 -10.52 -11.87 3.42
N LEU A 5 -10.04 -10.96 2.57
CA LEU A 5 -8.80 -11.12 1.84
C LEU A 5 -7.68 -10.35 2.56
N LYS A 6 -6.46 -10.85 2.39
CA LYS A 6 -5.24 -10.07 2.59
C LYS A 6 -4.91 -9.41 1.26
N VAL A 7 -4.78 -8.09 1.25
CA VAL A 7 -4.59 -7.29 0.04
C VAL A 7 -3.31 -6.49 0.19
N LEU A 8 -2.39 -6.63 -0.76
CA LEU A 8 -1.23 -5.75 -0.88
C LEU A 8 -1.55 -4.70 -1.94
N VAL A 9 -1.54 -3.43 -1.54
CA VAL A 9 -1.78 -2.29 -2.43
C VAL A 9 -0.44 -1.73 -2.87
N LEU A 10 -0.21 -1.65 -4.18
CA LEU A 10 0.98 -1.07 -4.76
C LEU A 10 0.71 0.40 -5.08
N PHE A 11 1.52 1.29 -4.52
CA PHE A 11 1.47 2.73 -4.79
C PHE A 11 2.62 3.14 -5.70
N ASP A 12 2.38 4.12 -6.55
CA ASP A 12 3.44 4.75 -7.34
C ASP A 12 4.20 5.73 -6.44
N GLY A 13 5.47 5.43 -6.19
CA GLY A 13 6.36 6.25 -5.39
C GLY A 13 6.98 7.36 -6.23
N THR A 14 7.29 8.50 -5.62
CA THR A 14 7.97 9.62 -6.30
C THR A 14 9.51 9.57 -6.17
N SER A 15 10.03 8.62 -5.40
CA SER A 15 11.45 8.41 -5.12
C SER A 15 11.69 6.98 -4.65
N PRO A 16 12.94 6.47 -4.68
CA PRO A 16 13.26 5.14 -4.17
C PRO A 16 12.75 4.90 -2.74
N THR A 17 12.11 3.76 -2.52
CA THR A 17 11.44 3.40 -1.27
C THR A 17 12.11 2.18 -0.62
N LYS A 18 11.73 1.89 0.62
CA LYS A 18 12.11 0.65 1.33
C LYS A 18 10.88 -0.22 1.60
N LEU A 19 11.12 -1.51 1.79
CA LEU A 19 10.09 -2.53 2.01
C LEU A 19 9.10 -2.21 3.15
N ASP A 20 9.60 -1.61 4.23
CA ASP A 20 8.83 -1.27 5.43
C ASP A 20 8.87 0.24 5.72
N GLN A 21 8.96 1.05 4.67
CA GLN A 21 8.91 2.49 4.81
C GLN A 21 7.53 2.93 5.32
N ASP A 22 7.52 3.73 6.39
CA ASP A 22 6.30 4.28 6.95
C ASP A 22 5.86 5.51 6.15
N PHE A 23 4.71 5.40 5.48
CA PHE A 23 4.06 6.48 4.72
C PHE A 23 2.88 7.11 5.49
N THR A 24 2.77 6.88 6.80
CA THR A 24 1.63 7.37 7.61
C THR A 24 1.49 8.91 7.57
N LYS A 25 2.59 9.64 7.32
CA LYS A 25 2.56 11.11 7.20
C LYS A 25 2.11 11.53 5.80
N GLU A 26 2.65 10.87 4.78
CA GLU A 26 2.39 11.10 3.36
C GLU A 26 0.93 10.82 3.04
N LEU A 27 0.35 9.73 3.56
CA LEU A 27 -1.07 9.37 3.42
C LEU A 27 -2.05 10.42 4.00
N LYS A 28 -1.56 11.41 4.76
CA LYS A 28 -2.37 12.54 5.25
C LYS A 28 -2.28 13.78 4.35
N THR A 29 -1.39 13.76 3.35
CA THR A 29 -1.21 14.86 2.40
C THR A 29 -2.24 14.78 1.27
N LYS A 30 -2.43 15.90 0.57
CA LYS A 30 -3.37 15.97 -0.55
C LYS A 30 -2.95 15.09 -1.72
N ASP A 31 -1.65 14.94 -1.93
CA ASP A 31 -1.09 14.21 -3.07
C ASP A 31 -1.31 12.69 -2.94
N TRP A 32 -1.48 12.18 -1.71
CA TRP A 32 -1.71 10.77 -1.41
C TRP A 32 -3.17 10.44 -1.07
N LYS A 33 -4.09 11.34 -1.43
CA LYS A 33 -5.50 11.21 -1.10
C LYS A 33 -6.12 9.94 -1.73
N THR A 34 -5.70 9.60 -2.94
CA THR A 34 -6.22 8.44 -3.67
C THR A 34 -5.86 7.14 -2.94
N GLU A 35 -4.60 7.02 -2.53
CA GLU A 35 -4.01 5.90 -1.81
C GLU A 35 -4.73 5.70 -0.46
N ALA A 36 -4.91 6.80 0.27
CA ALA A 36 -5.66 6.79 1.53
C ALA A 36 -7.12 6.36 1.32
N ASP A 37 -7.79 6.85 0.28
CA ASP A 37 -9.18 6.50 -0.03
C ASP A 37 -9.32 5.02 -0.44
N VAL A 38 -8.34 4.45 -1.17
CA VAL A 38 -8.27 3.00 -1.50
C VAL A 38 -8.12 2.16 -0.24
N MET A 39 -7.17 2.49 0.63
CA MET A 39 -6.95 1.78 1.90
C MET A 39 -8.21 1.83 2.80
N ALA A 40 -8.85 3.01 2.89
CA ALA A 40 -10.08 3.18 3.64
C ALA A 40 -11.24 2.36 3.06
N ALA A 41 -11.36 2.28 1.74
CA ALA A 41 -12.38 1.45 1.08
C ALA A 41 -12.17 -0.04 1.36
N LEU A 42 -10.93 -0.54 1.28
CA LEU A 42 -10.60 -1.93 1.62
C LEU A 42 -10.93 -2.25 3.08
N GLY A 43 -10.62 -1.34 4.00
CA GLY A 43 -10.99 -1.46 5.41
C GLY A 43 -12.51 -1.51 5.62
N LYS A 44 -13.27 -0.64 4.95
CA LYS A 44 -14.75 -0.65 4.98
C LYS A 44 -15.36 -1.94 4.44
N LEU A 45 -14.70 -2.58 3.47
CA LEU A 45 -15.08 -3.88 2.93
C LEU A 45 -14.70 -5.06 3.86
N GLY A 46 -13.95 -4.80 4.93
CA GLY A 46 -13.52 -5.79 5.91
C GLY A 46 -12.31 -6.61 5.48
N HIS A 47 -11.49 -6.07 4.58
CA HIS A 47 -10.22 -6.66 4.15
C HIS A 47 -9.06 -6.15 5.00
N THR A 48 -8.04 -6.99 5.14
CA THR A 48 -6.76 -6.56 5.71
C THR A 48 -5.92 -6.05 4.55
N ALA A 49 -5.59 -4.75 4.58
CA ALA A 49 -4.82 -4.11 3.53
C ALA A 49 -3.45 -3.67 4.07
N GLU A 50 -2.41 -4.00 3.33
CA GLU A 50 -1.05 -3.49 3.49
C GLU A 50 -0.69 -2.67 2.26
N HIS A 51 0.26 -1.76 2.38
CA HIS A 51 0.70 -0.93 1.26
C HIS A 51 2.20 -1.07 1.06
N LEU A 52 2.61 -0.95 -0.20
CA LEU A 52 4.00 -0.90 -0.63
C LEU A 52 4.11 0.13 -1.75
N ALA A 53 4.94 1.14 -1.56
CA ALA A 53 5.25 2.11 -2.60
C ALA A 53 6.38 1.57 -3.49
N ILE A 54 6.21 1.62 -4.80
CA ILE A 54 7.13 1.16 -5.83
C ILE A 54 7.52 2.36 -6.69
N TYR A 55 8.82 2.54 -6.89
CA TYR A 55 9.37 3.53 -7.81
C TYR A 55 9.98 2.78 -9.02
N ASP A 56 11.32 2.74 -9.12
CA ASP A 56 12.02 2.05 -10.23
C ASP A 56 12.32 0.57 -9.95
N ASP A 57 12.32 0.13 -8.69
CA ASP A 57 12.67 -1.24 -8.31
C ASP A 57 11.44 -2.06 -7.93
N VAL A 58 11.00 -2.91 -8.86
CA VAL A 58 9.89 -3.84 -8.66
C VAL A 58 10.28 -5.10 -7.88
N ASP A 59 11.58 -5.35 -7.61
CA ASP A 59 12.02 -6.48 -6.79
C ASP A 59 11.49 -6.38 -5.36
N LEU A 60 11.20 -5.16 -4.90
CA LEU A 60 10.52 -4.90 -3.63
C LEU A 60 9.17 -5.64 -3.53
N VAL A 61 8.44 -5.82 -4.63
CA VAL A 61 7.19 -6.62 -4.63
C VAL A 61 7.50 -8.08 -4.33
N ARG A 62 8.51 -8.66 -5.00
CA ARG A 62 8.91 -10.05 -4.76
C ARG A 62 9.35 -10.23 -3.31
N GLN A 63 10.21 -9.35 -2.80
CA GLN A 63 10.68 -9.38 -1.41
C GLN A 63 9.51 -9.33 -0.40
N LYS A 64 8.47 -8.52 -0.68
CA LYS A 64 7.28 -8.43 0.19
C LYS A 64 6.41 -9.68 0.18
N LEU A 65 6.40 -10.42 -0.93
CA LEU A 65 5.62 -11.66 -1.06
C LEU A 65 6.34 -12.88 -0.48
N GLU A 66 7.66 -12.81 -0.34
CA GLU A 66 8.49 -13.86 0.27
C GLU A 66 8.54 -13.80 1.81
N THR A 67 7.97 -12.75 2.42
CA THR A 67 7.88 -12.55 3.88
C THR A 67 6.63 -13.19 4.48
#